data_AF-A0A1T4W9F6-F1
#
_entry.id   AF-A0A1T4W9F6-F1
#
_cell.length_a   1.000
_cell.length_b   1.000
_cell.length_c   1.000
_cell.angle_alpha   90.00
_cell.angle_beta   90.00
_cell.angle_gamma   90.00
#
_symmetry.space_group_name_H-M   'P 1'
#
loop_
_entity.id
_entity.type
_entity.pdbx_description
1 polymer ?
#
loop_
_entity_poly.entity_id
_entity_poly.type
_entity_poly.pdbx_seq_one_letter_code
_entity_poly.pdbx_strand_id
1 'polypeptide(L)'
;MRVAGMRRQEEKIESLANIVVELRPEMEKLSVKGAFRLGLNDALKECDYSAWKDLAERPRSEREHFSGRLLENALHHLQKMGLPDELVNPARERLQQANAVFLN
;
A
#
# COMPACT_ATOMS: atom_id res chain seq x y z
N MET A 1 -8.27 -19.55 -10.31
CA MET A 1 -7.34 -19.09 -9.24
C MET A 1 -6.86 -17.63 -9.36
N ARG A 2 -7.04 -16.89 -10.46
CA ARG A 2 -6.60 -15.46 -10.55
C ARG A 2 -7.42 -14.46 -9.70
N VAL A 3 -8.70 -14.77 -9.46
CA VAL A 3 -9.65 -13.83 -8.83
C VAL A 3 -9.35 -13.60 -7.34
N ALA A 4 -8.89 -14.63 -6.62
CA ALA A 4 -8.63 -14.54 -5.18
C ALA A 4 -7.44 -13.61 -4.85
N GLY A 5 -6.36 -13.67 -5.64
CA GLY A 5 -5.19 -12.80 -5.45
C GLY A 5 -5.50 -11.32 -5.69
N MET A 6 -6.25 -11.02 -6.76
CA MET A 6 -6.71 -9.65 -7.05
C MET A 6 -7.67 -9.12 -5.97
N ARG A 7 -8.56 -9.97 -5.46
CA ARG A 7 -9.48 -9.59 -4.39
C ARG A 7 -8.74 -9.25 -3.09
N ARG A 8 -7.81 -10.10 -2.64
CA ARG A 8 -7.02 -9.85 -1.41
C ARG A 8 -6.16 -8.58 -1.52
N GLN A 9 -5.64 -8.31 -2.72
CA GLN A 9 -4.91 -7.08 -3.00
C GLN A 9 -5.82 -5.84 -2.89
N GLU A 10 -7.00 -5.88 -3.50
CA GLU A 10 -7.94 -4.77 -3.43
C GLU A 10 -8.47 -4.56 -2.00
N GLU A 11 -8.71 -5.62 -1.23
CA GLU A 11 -9.04 -5.57 0.20
C GLU A 11 -7.93 -4.90 1.03
N LYS A 12 -6.65 -5.21 0.72
CA LYS A 12 -5.51 -4.50 1.32
C LYS A 12 -5.51 -3.01 0.98
N ILE A 13 -5.66 -2.68 -0.29
CA ILE A 13 -5.70 -1.27 -0.75
C ILE A 13 -6.86 -0.51 -0.09
N GLU A 14 -8.02 -1.14 0.01
CA GLU A 14 -9.20 -0.58 0.68
C GLU A 14 -8.93 -0.28 2.16
N SER A 15 -8.34 -1.25 2.89
CA SER A 15 -8.00 -1.09 4.30
C SER A 15 -6.97 0.02 4.52
N LEU A 16 -5.93 0.09 3.68
CA LEU A 16 -4.90 1.14 3.77
C LEU A 16 -5.47 2.52 3.42
N ALA A 17 -6.37 2.60 2.44
CA ALA A 17 -7.01 3.85 2.07
C ALA A 17 -7.91 4.41 3.18
N ASN A 18 -8.62 3.55 3.91
CA ASN A 18 -9.44 3.97 5.05
C ASN A 18 -8.61 4.69 6.12
N ILE A 19 -7.42 4.17 6.44
CA ILE A 19 -6.52 4.78 7.42
C ILE A 19 -6.14 6.21 7.02
N VAL A 20 -5.84 6.44 5.74
CA VAL A 20 -5.47 7.76 5.25
C VAL A 20 -6.66 8.71 5.27
N VAL A 21 -7.85 8.25 4.89
CA VAL A 21 -9.08 9.06 4.93
C VAL A 21 -9.51 9.37 6.36
N GLU A 22 -9.28 8.48 7.32
CA GLU A 22 -9.50 8.76 8.75
C GLU A 22 -8.55 9.85 9.28
N LEU A 23 -7.28 9.83 8.85
CA LEU A 23 -6.30 10.85 9.21
C LEU A 23 -6.54 12.18 8.48
N ARG A 24 -7.08 12.12 7.26
CA ARG A 24 -7.40 13.29 6.44
C ARG A 24 -8.69 13.10 5.65
N PRO A 25 -9.85 13.45 6.25
CA PRO A 25 -11.16 13.24 5.64
C PRO A 25 -11.42 14.03 4.36
N GLU A 26 -10.67 15.11 4.10
CA GLU A 26 -10.83 15.90 2.86
C GLU A 26 -10.32 15.17 1.62
N MET A 27 -9.48 14.15 1.77
CA MET A 27 -8.97 13.38 0.63
C MET A 27 -10.02 12.40 0.12
N GLU A 28 -10.29 12.46 -1.17
CA GLU A 28 -11.20 11.50 -1.79
C GLU A 28 -10.62 10.09 -1.75
N LYS A 29 -11.36 9.16 -1.13
CA LYS A 29 -10.95 7.76 -0.98
C LYS A 29 -10.56 7.08 -2.30
N LEU A 30 -11.24 7.39 -3.40
CA LEU A 30 -10.92 6.83 -4.71
C LEU A 30 -9.52 7.24 -5.16
N SER A 31 -9.18 8.51 -4.97
CA SER A 31 -7.86 9.08 -5.26
C SER A 31 -6.78 8.47 -4.35
N VAL A 32 -7.08 8.30 -3.05
CA VAL A 32 -6.18 7.63 -2.09
C VAL A 32 -5.88 6.19 -2.53
N LYS A 33 -6.90 5.42 -2.92
CA LYS A 33 -6.71 4.08 -3.49
C LYS A 33 -5.87 4.11 -4.76
N GLY A 34 -6.05 5.14 -5.60
CA GLY A 34 -5.19 5.41 -6.75
C GLY A 34 -3.71 5.51 -6.37
N ALA A 35 -3.38 6.29 -5.33
CA ALA A 35 -2.01 6.41 -4.84
C ALA A 35 -1.41 5.06 -4.39
N PHE A 36 -2.18 4.22 -3.70
CA PHE A 36 -1.73 2.88 -3.33
C PHE A 36 -1.51 1.96 -4.54
N ARG A 37 -2.34 2.06 -5.59
CA ARG A 37 -2.13 1.30 -6.84
C ARG A 37 -0.88 1.76 -7.58
N LEU A 38 -0.60 3.07 -7.58
CA LEU A 38 0.64 3.61 -8.13
C LEU A 38 1.85 3.13 -7.33
N GLY A 39 1.81 3.26 -6.00
CA GLY A 39 2.88 2.78 -5.12
C GLY A 39 3.13 1.28 -5.24
N LEU A 40 2.07 0.50 -5.46
CA LEU A 40 2.17 -0.92 -5.79
C LEU A 40 2.93 -1.15 -7.10
N ASN A 41 2.55 -0.46 -8.18
CA ASN A 41 3.20 -0.61 -9.48
C ASN A 41 4.68 -0.22 -9.42
N ASP A 42 5.02 0.79 -8.63
CA ASP A 42 6.40 1.22 -8.42
C ASP A 42 7.18 0.16 -7.61
N ALA A 43 6.59 -0.40 -6.55
CA ALA A 43 7.22 -1.46 -5.77
C ALA A 43 7.44 -2.76 -6.59
N LEU A 44 6.50 -3.10 -7.48
CA LEU A 44 6.66 -4.23 -8.42
C LEU A 44 7.88 -4.04 -9.32
N LYS A 45 8.07 -2.84 -9.87
CA LYS A 45 9.23 -2.51 -10.69
C LYS A 45 10.53 -2.55 -9.89
N GLU A 46 10.54 -1.96 -8.70
CA GLU A 46 11.74 -1.90 -7.84
C GLU A 46 12.20 -3.27 -7.36
N CYS A 47 11.26 -4.19 -7.11
CA CYS A 47 11.57 -5.54 -6.64
C CYS A 47 11.62 -6.59 -7.77
N ASP A 48 11.58 -6.17 -9.03
CA ASP A 48 11.59 -7.03 -10.21
C ASP A 48 10.52 -8.14 -10.20
N TYR A 49 9.31 -7.79 -9.77
CA TYR A 49 8.14 -8.68 -9.79
C TYR A 49 7.18 -8.27 -10.90
N SER A 50 6.65 -9.26 -11.63
CA SER A 50 5.71 -9.00 -12.73
C SER A 50 4.29 -8.74 -12.21
N ALA A 51 3.92 -9.36 -11.10
CA ALA A 51 2.59 -9.24 -10.51
C ALA A 51 2.58 -9.53 -9.01
N TRP A 52 1.56 -9.03 -8.32
CA TRP A 52 1.32 -9.30 -6.91
C TRP A 52 1.35 -10.78 -6.54
N LYS A 53 0.80 -11.64 -7.39
CA LYS A 53 0.77 -13.10 -7.17
C LYS A 53 2.17 -13.69 -7.01
N ASP A 54 3.19 -13.07 -7.59
CA ASP A 54 4.57 -13.56 -7.58
C ASP A 54 5.20 -13.40 -6.19
N LEU A 55 4.57 -12.61 -5.30
CA LEU A 55 4.93 -12.43 -3.90
C LEU A 55 4.38 -13.52 -2.99
N ALA A 56 3.27 -14.17 -3.36
CA ALA A 56 2.55 -15.08 -2.46
C ALA A 56 3.40 -16.29 -2.05
N GLU A 57 4.30 -16.72 -2.92
CA GLU A 57 5.19 -17.86 -2.72
C GLU A 57 6.58 -17.44 -2.18
N ARG A 58 6.79 -16.14 -1.95
CA ARG A 58 8.08 -15.62 -1.49
C ARG A 58 8.27 -15.74 0.02
N PRO A 59 9.52 -15.86 0.49
CA PRO A 59 9.85 -15.77 1.90
C PRO A 59 9.22 -14.54 2.56
N ARG A 60 8.87 -14.67 3.84
CA ARG A 60 8.27 -13.59 4.61
C ARG A 60 9.11 -12.30 4.56
N SER A 61 10.44 -12.41 4.61
CA SER A 61 11.36 -11.28 4.51
C SER A 61 11.23 -10.52 3.18
N GLU A 62 11.06 -11.21 2.06
CA GLU A 62 10.82 -10.57 0.75
C GLU A 62 9.46 -9.88 0.70
N ARG A 63 8.41 -10.51 1.27
CA ARG A 63 7.07 -9.92 1.36
C ARG A 63 7.05 -8.67 2.26
N GLU A 64 7.82 -8.69 3.35
CA GLU A 64 8.04 -7.56 4.25
C GLU A 64 8.75 -6.42 3.52
N HIS A 65 9.87 -6.72 2.84
CA HIS A 65 10.62 -5.75 2.06
C HIS A 65 9.75 -5.08 0.99
N PHE A 66 9.06 -5.90 0.17
CA PHE A 66 8.15 -5.41 -0.85
C PHE A 66 7.04 -4.51 -0.27
N SER A 67 6.45 -4.92 0.85
CA SER A 67 5.40 -4.13 1.48
C SER A 67 5.91 -2.80 2.01
N GLY A 68 7.14 -2.75 2.53
CA GLY A 68 7.80 -1.50 2.91
C GLY A 68 7.90 -0.54 1.73
N ARG A 69 8.41 -1.02 0.59
CA ARG A 69 8.53 -0.24 -0.65
C ARG A 69 7.19 0.26 -1.15
N LEU A 70 6.15 -0.59 -1.13
CA LEU A 70 4.80 -0.19 -1.50
C LEU A 70 4.30 0.98 -0.65
N LEU A 71 4.46 0.90 0.68
CA LEU A 71 4.00 1.95 1.58
C LEU A 71 4.78 3.25 1.41
N GLU A 72 6.10 3.17 1.22
CA GLU A 72 6.94 4.33 0.93
C GLU A 72 6.52 5.03 -0.36
N ASN A 73 6.35 4.26 -1.45
CA ASN A 73 5.94 4.79 -2.74
C ASN A 73 4.52 5.36 -2.68
N ALA A 74 3.60 4.70 -1.98
CA ALA A 74 2.23 5.20 -1.79
C ALA A 74 2.19 6.51 -1.00
N LEU A 75 2.98 6.62 0.09
CA LEU A 75 3.08 7.86 0.87
C LEU A 75 3.63 9.01 0.04
N HIS A 76 4.63 8.76 -0.81
CA HIS A 76 5.16 9.75 -1.75
C HIS A 76 4.09 10.27 -2.71
N HIS A 77 3.26 9.38 -3.26
CA HIS A 77 2.13 9.77 -4.12
C HIS A 77 1.06 10.56 -3.33
N LEU A 78 0.76 10.15 -2.09
CA LEU A 78 -0.18 10.86 -1.22
C LEU A 78 0.32 12.27 -0.86
N GLN A 79 1.61 12.45 -0.59
CA GLN A 79 2.21 13.77 -0.37
C GLN A 79 2.08 14.66 -1.60
N LYS A 80 2.31 14.13 -2.81
CA LYS A 80 2.08 14.87 -4.07
C LYS A 80 0.61 15.24 -4.29
N MET A 81 -0.31 14.45 -3.75
CA MET A 81 -1.74 14.75 -3.72
C MET A 81 -2.14 15.70 -2.58
N GLY A 82 -1.16 16.13 -1.79
CA GLY A 82 -1.29 17.16 -0.77
C GLY A 82 -1.34 16.65 0.66
N LEU A 83 -1.08 15.36 0.95
CA LEU A 83 -0.99 14.86 2.34
C LEU A 83 0.08 15.68 3.08
N PRO A 84 -0.28 16.40 4.17
CA PRO A 84 0.66 17.23 4.91
C PRO A 84 1.81 16.41 5.50
N ASP A 85 3.01 16.99 5.53
CA ASP A 85 4.20 16.32 6.06
C ASP A 85 4.04 15.92 7.52
N GLU A 86 3.30 16.69 8.34
CA GLU A 86 3.01 16.32 9.73
C GLU A 86 2.17 15.04 9.85
N LEU A 87 1.40 14.67 8.82
CA LEU A 87 0.57 13.46 8.79
C LEU A 87 1.29 12.25 8.17
N VAL A 88 2.43 12.45 7.51
CA VAL A 88 3.16 11.36 6.84
C VAL A 88 3.68 10.33 7.84
N ASN A 89 4.30 10.76 8.95
CA ASN A 89 4.81 9.84 9.97
C ASN A 89 3.66 9.09 10.69
N PRO A 90 2.59 9.77 11.17
CA PRO A 90 1.41 9.09 11.71
C PRO A 90 0.77 8.09 10.72
N ALA A 91 0.66 8.46 9.44
CA ALA A 91 0.16 7.57 8.41
C ALA A 91 1.07 6.36 8.24
N ARG A 92 2.39 6.56 8.15
CA ARG A 92 3.37 5.47 8.01
C ARG A 92 3.23 4.43 9.11
N GLU A 93 3.18 4.85 10.37
CA GLU A 93 3.08 3.93 11.52
C GLU A 93 1.78 3.11 11.47
N ARG A 94 0.64 3.75 11.24
CA ARG A 94 -0.66 3.05 11.15
C ARG A 94 -0.72 2.11 9.95
N LEU A 95 -0.20 2.54 8.80
CA LEU A 95 -0.15 1.72 7.59
C LEU A 95 0.75 0.50 7.78
N GLN A 96 1.90 0.64 8.44
CA GLN A 96 2.78 -0.49 8.74
C GLN A 96 2.11 -1.53 9.64
N GLN A 97 1.40 -1.08 10.69
CA GLN A 97 0.65 -1.95 11.59
C GLN A 97 -0.46 -2.72 10.86
N ALA A 98 -1.29 -2.00 10.08
CA ALA A 98 -2.36 -2.63 9.32
C ALA A 98 -1.82 -3.58 8.24
N ASN A 99 -0.69 -3.23 7.62
CA ASN A 99 -0.06 -4.03 6.60
C ASN A 99 0.43 -5.40 7.13
N ALA A 100 0.82 -5.47 8.40
CA ALA A 100 1.33 -6.71 9.01
C ALA A 100 0.31 -7.87 8.93
N VAL A 101 -0.99 -7.57 8.93
CA VAL A 101 -2.06 -8.58 8.80
C VAL A 101 -2.04 -9.28 7.43
N PHE A 102 -1.52 -8.60 6.40
CA PHE A 102 -1.44 -9.13 5.04
C PHE A 102 -0.14 -9.89 4.76
N LEU A 103 0.78 -9.96 5.73
CA LEU A 103 2.03 -10.71 5.64
C LEU A 103 1.91 -12.16 6.14
N ASN A 104 0.75 -12.54 6.69
CA ASN A 104 0.44 -13.89 7.15
C ASN A 104 -0.27 -14.73 6.08
#